data_AF-A0A484WSR2-F1
#
_entry.id   AF-A0A484WSR2-F1
#
_cell.length_a   1.000
_cell.length_b   1.000
_cell.length_c   1.000
_cell.angle_alpha   90.00
_cell.angle_beta   90.00
_cell.angle_gamma   90.00
#
_symmetry.space_group_name_H-M   'P 1'
#
loop_
_entity.id
_entity.type
_entity.pdbx_description
1 polymer ?
#
loop_
_entity_poly.entity_id
_entity_poly.type
_entity_poly.pdbx_seq_one_letter_code
_entity_poly.pdbx_strand_id
1 'polypeptide(L)' 'MNTALFSRTPSVAVLDNRGVTIRDIAYHCHHNTPDTTDERITRHQCDTRGFLLQNADPRLAV' A
#
# COMPACT_ATOMS: atom_id res chain seq x y z
N MET A 1 -21.14 -13.84 2.54
CA MET A 1 -19.92 -13.07 2.27
C MET A 1 -19.62 -13.15 0.78
N ASN A 2 -19.60 -12.05 0.03
CA ASN A 2 -19.17 -12.08 -1.37
C ASN A 2 -17.63 -12.09 -1.40
N THR A 3 -17.03 -13.28 -1.54
CA THR A 3 -15.57 -13.45 -1.55
C THR A 3 -14.92 -12.92 -2.82
N ALA A 4 -15.69 -12.74 -3.91
CA ALA A 4 -15.18 -12.20 -5.16
C ALA A 4 -14.74 -10.74 -5.02
N LEU A 5 -15.38 -9.96 -4.13
CA LEU A 5 -15.04 -8.55 -3.86
C LEU A 5 -13.61 -8.39 -3.31
N PHE A 6 -13.15 -9.36 -2.51
CA PHE A 6 -11.84 -9.35 -1.88
C PHE A 6 -10.80 -10.18 -2.67
N SER A 7 -11.19 -10.67 -3.85
CA SER A 7 -10.27 -11.39 -4.73
C SER A 7 -9.22 -10.41 -5.24
N ARG A 8 -7.95 -10.78 -5.08
CA ARG A 8 -6.78 -9.96 -5.48
C ARG A 8 -6.65 -8.62 -4.72
N THR A 9 -7.14 -8.53 -3.48
CA THR A 9 -6.89 -7.37 -2.61
C THR A 9 -5.99 -7.70 -1.40
N PRO A 10 -4.75 -8.18 -1.60
CA PRO A 10 -3.84 -8.46 -0.50
C PRO A 10 -3.35 -7.16 0.17
N SER A 11 -2.79 -7.29 1.37
CA SER A 11 -1.88 -6.27 1.92
C SER A 11 -0.46 -6.62 1.49
N VAL A 12 0.28 -5.67 0.91
CA VAL A 12 1.63 -5.91 0.39
C VAL A 12 2.60 -4.92 1.02
N ALA A 13 3.65 -5.46 1.65
CA ALA A 13 4.81 -4.69 2.09
C ALA A 13 5.92 -4.78 1.03
N VAL A 14 6.40 -3.64 0.56
CA VAL A 14 7.53 -3.56 -0.38
C VAL A 14 8.77 -3.18 0.38
N LEU A 15 9.79 -4.04 0.29
CA LEU A 15 11.08 -3.87 0.97
C LEU A 15 12.13 -3.29 0.01
N ASP A 16 13.06 -2.49 0.54
CA ASP A 16 14.28 -2.13 -0.16
C ASP A 16 15.33 -3.26 -0.11
N ASN A 17 16.51 -3.04 -0.70
CA ASN A 17 17.62 -3.99 -0.71
C ASN A 17 18.23 -4.27 0.68
N ARG A 18 17.78 -3.55 1.73
CA ARG A 18 18.19 -3.73 3.12
C ARG A 18 17.12 -4.44 3.94
N GLY A 19 15.98 -4.78 3.35
CA GLY A 19 14.85 -5.41 4.04
C GLY A 19 13.99 -4.43 4.83
N VAL A 20 14.07 -3.12 4.54
CA VAL A 20 13.26 -2.08 5.19
C VAL A 20 12.02 -1.82 4.35
N THR A 21 10.84 -1.75 4.98
CA THR A 21 9.59 -1.40 4.30
C THR A 21 9.63 0.04 3.80
N ILE A 22 9.59 0.21 2.49
CA ILE A 22 9.56 1.51 1.81
C ILE A 22 8.18 1.84 1.25
N ARG A 23 7.29 0.85 1.10
CA ARG A 23 5.90 1.07 0.71
C ARG A 23 4.98 0.04 1.36
N ASP A 24 3.81 0.49 1.75
CA ASP A 24 2.66 -0.40 2.01
C ASP A 24 1.64 -0.17 0.90
N ILE A 25 1.22 -1.26 0.25
CA ILE A 25 0.20 -1.23 -0.80
C ILE A 25 -1.04 -1.92 -0.27
N ALA A 26 -2.15 -1.19 -0.27
CA ALA A 26 -3.48 -1.69 0.03
C ALA A 26 -4.37 -1.54 -1.20
N TYR A 27 -5.29 -2.47 -1.38
CA TYR A 27 -6.28 -2.43 -2.45
C TYR A 27 -7.66 -2.20 -1.87
N HIS A 28 -8.35 -1.19 -2.38
CA HIS A 28 -9.69 -0.82 -1.95
C HIS A 28 -10.69 -1.05 -3.08
N CYS A 29 -11.62 -1.99 -2.87
CA CYS A 29 -12.70 -2.29 -3.81
C CYS A 29 -14.04 -1.98 -3.14
N HIS A 30 -14.83 -1.08 -3.73
CA HIS A 30 -16.11 -0.65 -3.17
C HIS A 30 -17.25 -1.56 -3.66
N HIS A 31 -18.17 -1.94 -2.77
CA HIS A 31 -19.24 -2.90 -3.09
C HIS A 31 -20.15 -2.45 -4.24
N ASN A 32 -20.37 -1.15 -4.40
CA ASN A 32 -21.22 -0.62 -5.46
C ASN A 32 -20.51 -0.55 -6.83
N THR A 33 -19.19 -0.76 -6.87
CA THR A 33 -18.35 -0.74 -8.08
C THR A 33 -17.33 -1.87 -8.01
N PRO A 34 -17.78 -3.14 -8.06
CA PRO A 34 -16.93 -4.30 -7.80
C PRO A 34 -15.85 -4.52 -8.87
N ASP A 35 -16.00 -3.92 -10.04
CA ASP A 35 -15.02 -3.95 -11.13
C ASP A 35 -13.88 -2.92 -10.96
N THR A 36 -14.04 -1.98 -10.02
CA THR A 36 -13.05 -0.93 -9.75
C THR A 36 -12.30 -1.25 -8.47
N THR A 37 -10.98 -1.39 -8.58
CA THR A 37 -10.08 -1.55 -7.42
C THR A 37 -9.06 -0.42 -7.40
N ASP A 38 -9.06 0.36 -6.34
CA ASP A 38 -8.10 1.44 -6.12
C ASP A 38 -6.84 0.91 -5.44
N GLU A 39 -5.68 1.20 -6.02
CA GLU A 39 -4.38 0.96 -5.39
C GLU A 39 -4.02 2.14 -4.47
N ARG A 40 -3.75 1.86 -3.20
CA ARG A 40 -3.38 2.84 -2.17
C ARG A 40 -1.96 2.57 -1.71
N ILE A 41 -1.04 3.42 -2.11
CA ILE A 41 0.39 3.28 -1.80
C ILE A 41 0.79 4.29 -0.73
N THR A 42 1.06 3.80 0.47
CA THR A 42 1.73 4.56 1.53
C THR A 42 3.24 4.47 1.30
N ARG A 43 3.96 5.59 1.33
CA ARG A 43 5.42 5.61 1.06
C ARG A 43 6.21 5.98 2.30
N HIS A 44 7.21 5.17 2.61
CA HIS A 44 8.14 5.38 3.71
C HIS A 44 9.52 5.72 3.15
N GLN A 45 10.10 6.81 3.63
CA GLN A 45 11.50 7.14 3.39
C GLN A 45 12.28 6.83 4.65
N CYS A 46 13.30 6.01 4.53
CA CYS A 46 14.19 5.66 5.64
C CYS A 46 15.61 6.15 5.34
N ASP A 47 16.32 6.55 6.40
CA ASP A 47 17.70 6.99 6.30
C ASP A 47 18.66 5.83 5.91
N THR A 48 19.96 6.11 5.85
CA THR A 48 20.98 5.10 5.53
C THR A 48 21.08 3.99 6.58
N ARG A 49 20.64 4.23 7.81
CA ARG A 49 20.63 3.28 8.94
C ARG A 49 19.32 2.50 9.05
N GLY A 50 18.32 2.83 8.24
CA GLY A 50 17.01 2.17 8.22
C GLY A 50 15.97 2.80 9.14
N PHE A 51 16.24 3.96 9.74
CA PHE A 51 15.25 4.68 10.55
C PHE A 51 14.29 5.48 9.67
N LEU A 52 13.01 5.48 10.03
CA LEU A 52 11.97 6.22 9.32
C LEU A 52 12.21 7.73 9.43
N LEU A 53 12.32 8.39 8.28
CA LEU A 53 12.43 9.84 8.15
C LEU A 53 11.09 10.48 7.80
N GLN A 54 10.36 9.87 6.86
CA GLN A 54 9.10 10.42 6.36
C GLN A 54 8.14 9.30 6.00
N ASN A 55 6.85 9.57 6.23
CA ASN A 55 5.76 8.76 5.73
C ASN A 55 4.79 9.66 4.92
N ALA A 56 4.36 9.21 3.74
CA ALA A 56 3.41 9.91 2.89
C ALA A 56 2.16 9.05 2.65
N ASP A 57 1.01 9.61 3.04
CA ASP A 57 -0.32 9.03 2.78
C ASP A 57 -0.59 9.00 1.26
N PRO A 58 -1.30 7.96 0.74
CA PRO A 58 -1.63 7.86 -0.68
C PRO A 58 -2.30 9.11 -1.28
N ARG A 59 -3.05 9.89 -0.48
CA ARG A 59 -3.73 11.11 -0.92
C ARG A 59 -2.81 12.34 -1.01
N LEU A 60 -1.66 12.27 -0.35
CA LEU A 60 -0.68 13.37 -0.29
C LEU A 60 0.58 13.07 -1.13
N ALA A 61 0.69 11.85 -1.65
CA ALA A 61 1.76 11.47 -2.57
C ALA A 61 1.46 12.05 -3.97
N VAL A 62 2.16 13.14 -4.32
CA VAL A 62 2.20 13.76 -5.67
C VAL A 62 3.32 13.14 -6.48
#